data_AF-A0AB34L2B7-F1
#
_entry.id   AF-A0AB34L2B7-F1
#
_cell.length_a   1.000
_cell.length_b   1.000
_cell.length_c   1.000
_cell.angle_alpha   90.00
_cell.angle_beta   90.00
_cell.angle_gamma   90.00
#
_symmetry.space_group_name_H-M   'P 1'
#
loop_
_entity.id
_entity.type
_entity.pdbx_description
1 polymer ?
#
loop_
_entity_poly.entity_id
_entity_poly.type
_entity_poly.pdbx_seq_one_letter_code
_entity_poly.pdbx_strand_id
1 'polypeptide(L)'
;MIEAYDNAKLNHWSLVANRLYYAVFHLASAVMVDKGYATKTHAGLICLLGQEFVSKGLLPKEQARVASRLLNMRQAGDYDDLFDWAEEDIAPLFPKTEELLKVLRGLISIRV
;
A
#
# COMPACT_ATOMS: atom_id res chain seq x y z
N MET A 1 -2.09 -0.36 10.23
CA MET A 1 -1.19 0.70 10.73
C MET A 1 -0.66 0.41 12.13
N ILE A 2 -1.48 0.00 13.11
CA ILE A 2 -1.01 -0.32 14.49
C ILE A 2 0.20 -1.26 14.49
N GLU A 3 0.11 -2.41 13.82
CA GLU A 3 1.23 -3.35 13.73
C GLU A 3 2.47 -2.75 13.06
N ALA A 4 2.32 -1.84 12.10
CA ALA A 4 3.46 -1.17 11.47
C ALA A 4 4.20 -0.28 12.49
N TYR A 5 3.46 0.44 13.34
CA TYR A 5 4.06 1.24 14.41
C TYR A 5 4.72 0.39 15.49
N ASP A 6 4.11 -0.74 15.87
CA ASP A 6 4.69 -1.60 16.88
C ASP A 6 5.98 -2.29 16.39
N ASN A 7 6.02 -2.72 15.13
CA ASN A 7 7.24 -3.25 14.52
C ASN A 7 8.34 -2.18 14.35
N ALA A 8 7.97 -0.92 14.10
CA ALA A 8 8.94 0.18 14.05
C ALA A 8 9.64 0.40 15.40
N LYS A 9 8.91 0.30 16.53
CA LYS A 9 9.51 0.39 17.88
C LYS A 9 10.53 -0.72 18.16
N LEU A 10 10.41 -1.85 17.46
CA LEU A 10 11.30 -3.00 17.56
C LEU A 10 12.41 -3.01 16.49
N ASN A 11 12.50 -1.96 15.66
CA ASN A 11 13.41 -1.86 14.52
C ASN A 11 13.25 -2.95 13.46
N HIS A 12 12.07 -3.57 13.35
CA HIS A 12 11.79 -4.60 12.34
C HIS A 12 11.33 -3.97 11.01
N TRP A 13 12.17 -3.15 10.38
CA TRP A 13 11.79 -2.30 9.25
C TRP A 13 11.31 -3.06 8.00
N SER A 14 11.87 -4.24 7.70
CA SER A 14 11.37 -5.13 6.65
C SER A 14 9.92 -5.57 6.91
N LEU A 15 9.59 -5.88 8.16
CA LEU A 15 8.23 -6.21 8.58
C LEU A 15 7.31 -4.97 8.57
N VAL A 16 7.84 -3.78 8.87
CA VAL A 16 7.10 -2.52 8.73
C VAL A 16 6.70 -2.30 7.26
N ALA A 17 7.61 -2.48 6.31
CA ALA A 17 7.32 -2.37 4.87
C ALA A 17 6.15 -3.28 4.47
N ASN A 18 6.17 -4.51 4.97
CA ASN A 18 5.11 -5.48 4.77
C ASN A 18 3.77 -5.01 5.33
N ARG A 19 3.73 -4.54 6.59
CA ARG A 19 2.50 -4.06 7.22
C ARG A 19 1.92 -2.80 6.58
N LEU A 20 2.77 -1.89 6.10
CA LEU A 20 2.33 -0.72 5.35
C LEU A 20 1.70 -1.14 4.01
N TYR A 21 2.35 -2.07 3.28
CA TYR A 21 1.79 -2.59 2.04
C TYR A 21 0.42 -3.25 2.24
N TYR A 22 0.28 -4.14 3.21
CA TYR A 22 -0.99 -4.84 3.43
C TYR A 22 -2.12 -3.90 3.86
N ALA A 23 -1.83 -2.83 4.59
CA ALA A 23 -2.82 -1.81 4.90
C ALA A 23 -3.40 -1.19 3.62
N VAL A 24 -2.54 -0.83 2.67
CA VAL A 24 -2.95 -0.29 1.36
C VAL A 24 -3.67 -1.35 0.54
N PHE A 25 -3.12 -2.56 0.47
CA PHE A 25 -3.67 -3.66 -0.32
C PHE A 25 -5.12 -3.99 0.08
N HIS A 26 -5.40 -4.09 1.38
CA HIS A 26 -6.75 -4.41 1.85
C HIS A 26 -7.74 -3.29 1.57
N LEU A 27 -7.35 -2.03 1.79
CA LEU A 27 -8.25 -0.91 1.51
C LEU A 27 -8.48 -0.72 0.00
N ALA A 28 -7.43 -0.84 -0.80
CA ALA A 28 -7.55 -0.82 -2.26
C ALA A 28 -8.40 -2.00 -2.77
N SER A 29 -8.28 -3.18 -2.18
CA SER A 29 -9.16 -4.32 -2.51
C SER A 29 -10.62 -4.01 -2.20
N ALA A 30 -10.90 -3.37 -1.06
CA ALA A 30 -12.25 -2.92 -0.72
C ALA A 30 -12.79 -1.90 -1.74
N VAL A 31 -11.96 -0.95 -2.19
CA VAL A 31 -12.30 -0.02 -3.28
C VAL A 31 -12.61 -0.78 -4.57
N MET A 32 -11.79 -1.78 -4.95
CA MET A 32 -12.05 -2.56 -6.16
C MET A 32 -13.40 -3.28 -6.08
N VAL A 33 -13.69 -3.93 -4.95
CA VAL A 33 -14.96 -4.63 -4.73
C VAL A 33 -16.14 -3.66 -4.77
N ASP A 34 -16.05 -2.49 -4.12
CA ASP A 34 -17.07 -1.44 -4.14
C ASP A 34 -17.39 -0.96 -5.57
N LYS A 35 -16.39 -0.93 -6.44
CA LYS A 35 -16.55 -0.52 -7.85
C LYS A 35 -16.84 -1.68 -8.81
N GLY A 36 -17.04 -2.89 -8.30
CA GLY A 36 -17.37 -4.07 -9.13
C GLY A 36 -16.19 -4.66 -9.89
N TYR A 37 -14.96 -4.36 -9.48
CA TYR A 37 -13.75 -4.93 -10.05
C TYR A 37 -13.23 -6.14 -9.25
N ALA A 38 -12.52 -7.04 -9.93
CA ALA A 38 -11.89 -8.20 -9.31
C ALA A 38 -10.43 -8.36 -9.76
N THR A 39 -9.55 -8.66 -8.82
CA THR A 39 -8.13 -8.93 -9.09
C THR A 39 -7.66 -10.14 -8.31
N LYS A 40 -6.86 -11.02 -8.93
CA LYS A 40 -6.36 -12.25 -8.30
C LYS A 40 -4.92 -12.16 -7.81
N THR A 41 -4.22 -11.07 -8.14
CA THR A 41 -2.79 -10.91 -7.84
C THR A 41 -2.51 -9.50 -7.32
N HIS A 42 -1.45 -9.38 -6.51
CA HIS A 42 -0.97 -8.11 -5.99
C HIS A 42 -0.58 -7.12 -7.11
N ALA A 43 0.17 -7.58 -8.11
CA ALA A 43 0.53 -6.76 -9.26
C ALA A 43 -0.70 -6.36 -10.09
N GLY A 44 -1.68 -7.26 -10.23
CA GLY A 44 -2.94 -6.98 -10.92
C GLY A 44 -3.74 -5.88 -10.22
N LEU A 45 -3.77 -5.87 -8.89
CA LEU A 45 -4.41 -4.80 -8.11
C LEU A 45 -3.76 -3.43 -8.36
N ILE A 46 -2.43 -3.37 -8.36
CA ILE A 46 -1.70 -2.12 -8.64
C ILE A 46 -1.95 -1.63 -10.08
N CYS A 47 -1.92 -2.54 -11.05
CA CYS A 47 -2.22 -2.23 -12.45
C CYS A 47 -3.64 -1.65 -12.59
N LEU A 48 -4.62 -2.30 -11.97
CA LEU A 48 -6.01 -1.88 -12.03
C LEU A 48 -6.24 -0.54 -11.32
N LEU A 49 -5.55 -0.29 -10.20
CA LEU A 49 -5.56 1.01 -9.54
C LEU A 49 -5.08 2.13 -10.48
N GLY A 50 -4.01 1.88 -11.25
CA GLY A 50 -3.53 2.78 -12.28
C GLY A 50 -4.53 2.99 -13.43
N GLN A 51 -5.09 1.90 -13.94
CA GLN A 51 -6.01 1.93 -15.09
C GLN A 51 -7.34 2.58 -14.74
N GLU A 52 -7.96 2.25 -13.61
CA GLU A 52 -9.33 2.67 -13.33
C GLU A 52 -9.42 3.96 -12.52
N PHE A 53 -8.38 4.33 -11.77
CA PHE A 53 -8.43 5.49 -10.89
C PHE A 53 -7.42 6.57 -11.28
N VAL A 54 -6.17 6.22 -11.60
CA VAL A 54 -5.16 7.23 -11.97
C VAL A 54 -5.44 7.80 -13.35
N SER A 55 -5.68 6.93 -14.36
CA SER A 55 -5.93 7.38 -15.73
C SER A 55 -7.17 8.29 -15.85
N LYS A 56 -8.15 8.10 -14.96
CA LYS A 56 -9.40 8.86 -14.88
C LYS A 56 -9.33 10.07 -13.95
N GLY A 57 -8.17 10.35 -13.35
CA GLY A 57 -7.97 11.49 -12.45
C GLY A 57 -8.60 11.36 -11.07
N LEU A 58 -9.06 10.16 -10.68
CA LEU A 58 -9.69 9.88 -9.39
C LEU A 58 -8.67 9.63 -8.28
N LEU A 59 -7.45 9.21 -8.63
CA LEU A 59 -6.34 8.99 -7.72
C LEU A 59 -5.10 9.73 -8.25
N PRO A 60 -4.43 10.59 -7.45
CA PRO A 60 -3.20 11.23 -7.87
C PRO A 60 -2.11 10.21 -8.21
N LYS A 61 -1.34 10.47 -9.26
CA LYS A 61 -0.26 9.57 -9.71
C LYS A 61 0.76 9.27 -8.62
N GLU A 62 1.10 10.25 -7.79
CA GLU A 62 2.05 10.07 -6.67
C GLU A 62 1.51 9.08 -5.62
N GLN A 63 0.20 9.08 -5.38
CA GLN A 63 -0.44 8.16 -4.45
C GLN A 63 -0.38 6.71 -4.96
N ALA A 64 -0.63 6.50 -6.27
CA ALA A 64 -0.44 5.18 -6.87
C ALA A 64 1.03 4.71 -6.86
N ARG A 65 2.00 5.61 -7.00
CA ARG A 65 3.42 5.27 -6.86
C ARG A 65 3.79 4.80 -5.47
N VAL A 66 3.16 5.32 -4.42
CA VAL A 66 3.35 4.83 -3.04
C VAL A 66 2.91 3.37 -2.94
N ALA A 67 1.76 3.02 -3.51
CA ALA A 67 1.27 1.63 -3.52
C ALA A 67 2.25 0.68 -4.25
N SER A 68 2.72 1.07 -5.44
CA SER A 68 3.72 0.29 -6.20
C SER A 68 5.05 0.16 -5.45
N ARG A 69 5.52 1.25 -4.82
CA ARG A 69 6.75 1.23 -4.03
C ARG A 69 6.64 0.27 -2.85
N LEU A 70 5.54 0.33 -2.09
CA LEU A 70 5.31 -0.57 -0.96
C LEU A 70 5.24 -2.05 -1.39
N LEU A 71 4.63 -2.35 -2.55
CA LEU A 71 4.63 -3.72 -3.09
C LEU A 71 6.06 -4.23 -3.33
N ASN A 72 6.89 -3.42 -4.00
CA ASN A 72 8.28 -3.77 -4.30
C ASN A 72 9.11 -3.91 -3.02
N MET A 73 8.94 -2.97 -2.06
CA MET A 73 9.67 -3.00 -0.80
C MET A 73 9.29 -4.21 0.05
N ARG A 74 8.00 -4.56 0.11
CA ARG A 74 7.55 -5.82 0.73
C ARG A 74 8.18 -7.03 0.04
N GLN A 75 8.19 -7.08 -1.28
CA GLN A 75 8.79 -8.21 -2.01
C GLN A 75 10.28 -8.36 -1.70
N ALA A 76 11.04 -7.27 -1.65
CA ALA A 76 12.46 -7.32 -1.29
C ALA A 76 12.64 -7.77 0.16
N GLY A 77 11.93 -7.15 1.12
CA GLY A 77 12.10 -7.46 2.54
C GLY A 77 11.57 -8.83 2.98
N ASP A 78 10.64 -9.44 2.23
CA ASP A 78 10.09 -10.76 2.56
C ASP A 78 10.86 -11.93 1.92
N TYR A 79 11.60 -11.70 0.82
CA TYR A 79 12.13 -12.80 -0.02
C TYR A 79 13.60 -12.66 -0.45
N ASP A 80 14.27 -11.54 -0.13
CA ASP A 80 15.70 -11.40 -0.38
C ASP A 80 16.48 -11.78 0.88
N ASP A 81 17.16 -12.94 0.83
CA ASP A 81 17.78 -13.60 1.98
C ASP A 81 18.91 -12.78 2.65
N LEU A 82 19.50 -11.82 1.93
CA LEU A 82 20.66 -11.05 2.39
C LEU A 82 20.36 -9.54 2.50
N PHE A 83 19.09 -9.18 2.59
CA PHE A 83 18.65 -7.79 2.54
C PHE A 83 17.65 -7.47 3.66
N ASP A 84 17.87 -6.33 4.32
CA ASP A 84 16.93 -5.75 5.26
C ASP A 84 16.79 -4.25 5.00
N TRP A 85 15.56 -3.74 5.11
CA TRP A 85 15.31 -2.30 5.04
C TRP A 85 15.83 -1.58 6.28
N ALA A 86 16.27 -0.33 6.12
CA ALA A 86 16.63 0.54 7.23
C ALA A 86 15.48 1.49 7.62
N GLU A 87 15.63 2.16 8.77
CA GLU A 87 14.67 3.16 9.24
C GLU A 87 14.47 4.27 8.21
N GLU A 88 15.58 4.81 7.68
CA GLU A 88 15.56 5.91 6.71
C GLU A 88 14.78 5.58 5.42
N ASP A 89 14.69 4.30 5.06
CA ASP A 89 13.98 3.86 3.86
C ASP A 89 12.46 3.81 4.07
N ILE A 90 12.03 3.43 5.28
CA ILE A 90 10.64 3.08 5.61
C ILE A 90 9.93 4.17 6.40
N ALA A 91 10.59 4.81 7.37
CA ALA A 91 9.99 5.85 8.20
C ALA A 91 9.30 6.97 7.38
N PRO A 92 9.87 7.47 6.26
CA PRO A 92 9.21 8.48 5.43
C PRO A 92 7.94 8.00 4.72
N LEU A 93 7.66 6.68 4.71
CA LEU A 93 6.49 6.09 4.06
C LEU A 93 5.27 6.05 4.97
N PHE A 94 5.40 6.18 6.29
CA PHE A 94 4.25 6.26 7.19
C PHE A 94 3.26 7.37 6.78
N PRO A 95 3.64 8.66 6.74
CA PRO A 95 2.70 9.73 6.41
C PRO A 95 2.15 9.59 4.98
N LYS A 96 2.97 9.11 4.03
CA LYS A 96 2.53 8.86 2.64
C LYS A 96 1.49 7.74 2.57
N THR A 97 1.67 6.69 3.37
CA THR A 97 0.74 5.57 3.46
C THR A 97 -0.57 6.03 4.07
N GLU A 98 -0.54 6.82 5.14
CA GLU A 98 -1.75 7.37 5.76
C GLU A 98 -2.53 8.28 4.81
N GLU A 99 -1.85 9.14 4.06
CA GLU A 99 -2.47 9.98 3.04
C GLU A 99 -3.13 9.12 1.94
N LEU A 100 -2.43 8.12 1.43
CA LEU A 100 -2.99 7.17 0.46
C LEU A 100 -4.24 6.48 1.00
N LEU A 101 -4.19 5.98 2.25
CA LEU A 101 -5.34 5.33 2.89
C LEU A 101 -6.52 6.28 3.03
N LYS A 102 -6.28 7.56 3.36
CA LYS A 102 -7.33 8.59 3.43
C LYS A 102 -7.97 8.82 2.05
N VAL A 103 -7.18 8.91 1.00
CA VAL A 103 -7.68 9.09 -0.38
C VAL A 103 -8.50 7.88 -0.80
N LEU A 104 -7.97 6.66 -0.63
CA LEU A 104 -8.67 5.42 -0.97
C LEU A 104 -9.98 5.27 -0.21
N ARG A 105 -10.01 5.62 1.08
CA ARG A 105 -11.24 5.61 1.88
C ARG A 105 -12.31 6.53 1.30
N GLY A 106 -11.92 7.70 0.79
CA GLY A 106 -12.83 8.63 0.12
C GLY A 106 -13.43 8.11 -1.19
N LEU A 107 -12.87 7.05 -1.77
CA LEU A 107 -13.38 6.41 -2.98
C LEU A 107 -14.44 5.34 -2.71
N ILE A 108 -14.59 4.86 -1.46
CA ILE A 108 -15.54 3.81 -1.10
C ILE A 108 -16.95 4.39 -0.99
N SER A 109 -17.93 3.76 -1.65
CA SER A 109 -19.34 4.17 -1.62
C SER A 109 -20.12 3.46 -0.52
N ILE A 110 -19.77 2.20 -0.24
CA ILE A 110 -20.36 1.39 0.82
C ILE A 110 -19.92 1.95 2.17
N ARG A 111 -20.87 2.36 2.99
CA ARG A 111 -20.58 2.73 4.40
C ARG A 111 -20.23 1.45 5.16
N VAL A 112 -18.96 1.35 5.55
CA VAL A 112 -18.44 0.36 6.51
C VAL A 112 -18.37 1.02 7.88
#